data_AF-A0A4Z0NE41-F1
#
_entry.id   AF-A0A4Z0NE41-F1
#
_cell.length_a   1.000
_cell.length_b   1.000
_cell.length_c   1.000
_cell.angle_alpha   90.00
_cell.angle_beta   90.00
_cell.angle_gamma   90.00
#
_symmetry.space_group_name_H-M   'P 1'
#
loop_
_entity.id
_entity.type
_entity.pdbx_description
1 polymer ?
#
loop_
_entity_poly.entity_id
_entity_poly.type
_entity_poly.pdbx_seq_one_letter_code
_entity_poly.pdbx_strand_id
1 'polypeptide(L)'
;MERAILEFLEAQKLGQDTFTIAAVAFVKQPDEDGRILLSDAELAATRRALAKLKRVGKAYDLGRTYQDGRRRWGNERIGLRATIRRMQMENVTDPRFRDHATMVVRTHEMLPLIRRARELGVDLS
;
A
#
# COMPACT_ATOMS: atom_id res chain seq x y z
N MET A 1 -3.65 -12.83 13.65
CA MET A 1 -4.17 -11.96 12.57
C MET A 1 -3.12 -10.97 12.05
N GLU A 2 -2.65 -9.98 12.83
CA GLU A 2 -1.68 -8.96 12.34
C GLU A 2 -0.42 -9.57 11.72
N ARG A 3 0.17 -10.58 12.38
CA ARG A 3 1.32 -11.33 11.85
C ARG A 3 1.03 -11.99 10.49
N ALA A 4 -0.12 -12.66 10.36
CA ALA A 4 -0.52 -13.30 9.11
C ALA A 4 -0.72 -12.29 7.98
N ILE A 5 -1.29 -11.11 8.28
CA ILE A 5 -1.41 -10.02 7.30
C ILE A 5 -0.04 -9.54 6.85
N LEU A 6 0.91 -9.36 7.77
CA LEU A 6 2.26 -8.93 7.43
C LEU A 6 3.01 -9.96 6.59
N GLU A 7 3.02 -11.22 7.02
CA GLU A 7 3.63 -12.32 6.28
C GLU A 7 3.02 -12.43 4.87
N PHE A 8 1.70 -12.31 4.77
CA PHE A 8 1.02 -12.29 3.48
C PHE A 8 1.50 -11.12 2.61
N LEU A 9 1.47 -9.88 3.11
CA LEU A 9 1.86 -8.68 2.36
C LEU A 9 3.34 -8.70 1.95
N GLU A 10 4.24 -9.18 2.80
CA GLU A 10 5.67 -9.32 2.48
C GLU A 10 5.92 -10.30 1.33
N ALA A 11 5.12 -11.38 1.25
CA ALA A 11 5.22 -12.34 0.16
C ALA A 11 4.70 -11.80 -1.20
N GLN A 12 3.97 -10.68 -1.22
CA GLN A 12 3.35 -10.19 -2.45
C GLN A 12 4.26 -9.28 -3.27
N LYS A 13 4.20 -9.46 -4.59
CA LYS A 13 4.82 -8.55 -5.57
C LYS A 13 3.94 -7.35 -5.94
N LEU A 14 2.63 -7.46 -5.70
CA LEU A 14 1.62 -6.46 -6.05
C LEU A 14 0.70 -6.17 -4.86
N GLY A 15 0.11 -4.98 -4.86
CA GLY A 15 -0.85 -4.57 -3.83
C GLY A 15 -2.12 -5.43 -3.85
N GLN A 16 -2.57 -5.84 -2.68
CA GLN A 16 -3.72 -6.71 -2.48
C GLN A 16 -4.92 -5.97 -1.93
N ASP A 17 -6.11 -6.39 -2.32
CA ASP A 17 -7.34 -5.79 -1.83
C ASP A 17 -7.70 -6.29 -0.42
N THR A 18 -8.53 -5.52 0.28
CA THR A 18 -8.89 -5.80 1.68
C THR A 18 -9.62 -7.14 1.86
N PHE A 19 -10.39 -7.60 0.87
CA PHE A 19 -11.08 -8.89 0.92
C PHE A 19 -10.09 -10.04 0.78
N THR A 20 -9.15 -9.96 -0.16
CA THR A 20 -8.09 -10.96 -0.29
C THR A 20 -7.28 -11.09 0.99
N ILE A 21 -6.90 -9.95 1.59
CA ILE A 21 -6.17 -9.94 2.86
C ILE A 21 -7.00 -10.57 3.99
N ALA A 22 -8.29 -10.25 4.08
CA ALA A 22 -9.19 -10.82 5.08
C ALA A 22 -9.34 -12.34 4.90
N ALA A 23 -9.53 -12.81 3.66
CA ALA A 23 -9.63 -14.23 3.36
C ALA A 23 -8.42 -15.01 3.87
N VAL A 24 -7.21 -14.51 3.62
CA VAL A 24 -5.97 -15.14 4.10
C VAL A 24 -5.83 -15.03 5.62
N ALA A 25 -6.10 -13.85 6.19
CA ALA A 25 -5.94 -13.60 7.63
C ALA A 25 -6.87 -14.46 8.50
N PHE A 26 -8.03 -14.83 7.97
CA PHE A 26 -9.02 -15.71 8.61
C PHE A 26 -9.03 -17.14 8.06
N VAL A 27 -8.06 -17.50 7.20
CA VAL A 27 -7.89 -18.84 6.62
C VAL A 27 -9.20 -19.36 6.00
N LYS A 28 -9.89 -18.49 5.24
CA LYS A 28 -11.13 -18.84 4.58
C LYS A 28 -10.87 -19.81 3.43
N GLN A 29 -11.68 -20.85 3.36
CA GLN A 29 -11.72 -21.75 2.22
C GLN A 29 -12.89 -21.38 1.30
N PRO A 30 -12.76 -21.62 -0.02
CA PRO A 30 -13.88 -21.50 -0.93
C PRO A 30 -15.00 -22.49 -0.54
N ASP A 31 -16.25 -22.09 -0.75
CA ASP A 31 -17.41 -22.99 -0.68
C ASP A 31 -17.48 -23.91 -1.92
N GLU A 32 -18.57 -24.70 -2.01
CA GLU A 32 -18.82 -25.61 -3.14
C GLU A 32 -18.88 -24.88 -4.49
N ASP A 33 -19.25 -23.60 -4.49
CA ASP A 33 -19.30 -22.73 -5.68
C ASP A 33 -17.95 -22.01 -5.94
N GLY A 34 -16.92 -22.29 -5.14
CA GLY A 34 -15.61 -21.64 -5.23
C GLY A 34 -15.58 -20.20 -4.70
N ARG A 35 -16.58 -19.78 -3.92
CA ARG A 35 -16.68 -18.42 -3.36
C ARG A 35 -16.11 -18.37 -1.96
N ILE A 36 -15.43 -17.26 -1.65
CA ILE A 36 -14.96 -16.98 -0.29
C ILE A 36 -15.92 -16.00 0.37
N LEU A 37 -16.65 -16.46 1.39
CA LEU A 37 -17.55 -15.64 2.16
C LEU A 37 -16.84 -15.02 3.37
N LEU A 38 -16.95 -13.70 3.47
CA LEU A 38 -16.41 -12.90 4.57
C LEU A 38 -17.55 -12.18 5.27
N SER A 39 -17.56 -12.26 6.60
CA SER A 39 -18.48 -11.49 7.43
C SER A 39 -18.02 -10.03 7.54
N ASP A 40 -18.97 -9.15 7.85
CA ASP A 40 -18.66 -7.74 8.13
C ASP A 40 -17.74 -7.59 9.34
N ALA A 41 -17.85 -8.47 10.33
CA ALA A 41 -16.98 -8.49 11.50
C ALA A 41 -15.52 -8.77 11.14
N GLU A 42 -15.28 -9.72 10.23
CA GLU A 42 -13.94 -10.06 9.73
C GLU A 42 -13.34 -8.93 8.90
N LEU A 43 -14.14 -8.31 8.04
CA LEU A 43 -13.71 -7.14 7.28
C LEU A 43 -13.39 -5.96 8.20
N ALA A 44 -14.21 -5.70 9.22
CA ALA A 44 -13.96 -4.65 10.20
C ALA A 44 -12.68 -4.92 11.01
N ALA A 45 -12.46 -6.16 11.45
CA ALA A 45 -11.25 -6.58 12.14
C ALA A 45 -10.00 -6.40 11.27
N THR A 46 -10.07 -6.81 10.00
CA THR A 46 -8.98 -6.66 9.02
C THR A 46 -8.64 -5.19 8.80
N ARG A 47 -9.63 -4.31 8.62
CA ARG A 47 -9.42 -2.86 8.46
C ARG A 47 -8.75 -2.23 9.67
N ARG A 48 -9.15 -2.62 10.89
CA ARG A 48 -8.51 -2.15 12.13
C ARG A 48 -7.05 -2.60 12.23
N ALA A 49 -6.77 -3.86 11.89
CA ALA A 49 -5.41 -4.38 11.86
C ALA A 49 -4.53 -3.65 10.85
N LEU A 50 -5.01 -3.46 9.62
CA LEU A 50 -4.30 -2.70 8.58
C LEU A 50 -4.06 -1.25 8.98
N ALA A 51 -5.03 -0.58 9.62
CA ALA A 51 -4.85 0.77 10.14
C ALA A 51 -3.76 0.85 11.22
N LYS A 52 -3.68 -0.15 12.11
CA LYS A 52 -2.61 -0.24 13.11
C LYS A 52 -1.26 -0.48 12.46
N LEU A 53 -1.17 -1.43 11.52
CA LEU A 53 0.06 -1.73 10.77
C LEU A 53 0.55 -0.53 9.96
N LYS A 54 -0.36 0.24 9.36
CA LYS A 54 -0.06 1.50 8.68
C LYS A 54 0.58 2.52 9.61
N ARG A 55 0.04 2.68 10.82
CA ARG A 55 0.55 3.63 11.81
C ARG A 55 2.00 3.33 12.21
N VAL A 56 2.38 2.06 12.23
CA VAL A 56 3.75 1.61 12.54
C VAL A 56 4.63 1.41 11.30
N GLY A 57 4.18 1.84 10.12
CA GLY A 57 4.97 1.76 8.87
C GLY A 57 5.17 0.34 8.33
N LYS A 58 4.31 -0.62 8.70
CA LYS A 58 4.40 -2.02 8.26
C LYS A 58 3.39 -2.39 7.17
N ALA A 59 2.40 -1.54 6.90
CA ALA A 59 1.48 -1.70 5.79
C ALA A 59 1.24 -0.34 5.11
N TYR A 60 1.12 -0.35 3.79
CA TYR A 60 1.00 0.88 3.01
C TYR A 60 -0.33 0.90 2.27
N ASP A 61 -1.07 1.99 2.46
CA ASP A 61 -2.38 2.21 1.87
C ASP A 61 -2.21 2.79 0.47
N LEU A 62 -2.62 2.02 -0.54
CA LEU A 62 -2.48 2.37 -1.96
C LEU A 62 -3.73 3.07 -2.51
N GLY A 63 -4.71 3.35 -1.65
CA GLY A 63 -5.97 3.99 -2.05
C GLY A 63 -6.90 3.07 -2.83
N ARG A 64 -7.81 3.67 -3.61
CA ARG A 64 -8.88 3.02 -4.38
C ARG A 64 -8.77 3.34 -5.88
N THR A 65 -7.56 3.33 -6.41
CA THR A 65 -7.27 3.82 -7.77
C THR A 65 -7.54 2.78 -8.87
N TYR A 66 -7.95 1.57 -8.50
CA TYR A 66 -8.22 0.48 -9.44
C TYR A 66 -9.70 0.50 -9.86
N GLN A 67 -9.98 -0.05 -11.05
CA GLN A 67 -11.32 -0.07 -11.65
C GLN A 67 -12.37 -0.76 -10.75
N ASP A 68 -11.94 -1.67 -9.87
CA ASP A 68 -12.79 -2.39 -8.92
C ASP A 68 -13.26 -1.54 -7.72
N GLY A 69 -12.74 -0.31 -7.56
CA GLY A 69 -13.05 0.59 -6.43
C GLY A 69 -12.59 0.07 -5.07
N ARG A 70 -11.88 -1.06 -5.02
CA ARG A 70 -11.43 -1.70 -3.79
C ARG A 70 -10.19 -1.01 -3.26
N ARG A 71 -10.10 -0.91 -1.93
CA ARG A 71 -8.91 -0.37 -1.27
C ARG A 71 -7.80 -1.41 -1.28
N ARG A 72 -6.63 -1.03 -1.78
CA ARG A 72 -5.45 -1.89 -1.85
C ARG A 72 -4.38 -1.52 -0.84
N TRP A 73 -3.62 -2.53 -0.44
CA TRP A 73 -2.55 -2.45 0.53
C TRP A 73 -1.29 -3.13 0.01
N GLY A 74 -0.14 -2.62 0.40
CA GLY A 74 1.16 -3.18 0.04
C GLY A 74 2.11 -3.26 1.22
N ASN A 75 3.18 -4.03 1.03
CA ASN A 75 4.38 -3.97 1.88
C ASN A 75 5.17 -2.66 1.63
N GLU A 76 6.29 -2.50 2.34
CA GLU A 76 7.14 -1.32 2.25
C GLU A 76 7.63 -1.03 0.83
N ARG A 77 8.06 -2.06 0.10
CA ARG A 77 8.56 -1.92 -1.29
C ARG A 77 7.49 -1.33 -2.21
N ILE A 78 6.28 -1.89 -2.15
CA ILE A 78 5.15 -1.46 -2.97
C ILE A 78 4.70 -0.05 -2.58
N GLY A 79 4.60 0.20 -1.27
CA GLY A 79 4.19 1.48 -0.72
C GLY A 79 5.13 2.63 -1.09
N LEU A 80 6.44 2.40 -0.98
CA LEU A 80 7.46 3.38 -1.38
C LEU A 80 7.38 3.70 -2.87
N ARG A 81 7.29 2.67 -3.72
CA ARG A 81 7.14 2.86 -5.18
C ARG A 81 5.91 3.70 -5.51
N ALA A 82 4.75 3.36 -4.94
CA ALA A 82 3.51 4.08 -5.17
C ALA A 82 3.58 5.53 -4.67
N THR A 83 4.16 5.75 -3.49
CA THR A 83 4.31 7.09 -2.90
C THR A 83 5.22 7.97 -3.75
N ILE A 84 6.38 7.46 -4.15
CA ILE A 84 7.35 8.19 -4.98
C ILE A 84 6.72 8.54 -6.33
N ARG A 85 6.07 7.59 -7.01
CA ARG A 85 5.40 7.87 -8.29
C ARG A 85 4.30 8.92 -8.17
N ARG A 86 3.51 8.87 -7.09
CA ARG A 86 2.50 9.90 -6.83
C ARG A 86 3.14 11.28 -6.68
N MET A 87 4.20 11.40 -5.87
CA MET A 87 4.91 12.68 -5.69
C MET A 87 5.54 13.18 -7.00
N GLN A 88 6.08 12.29 -7.83
CA GLN A 88 6.60 12.65 -9.16
C GLN A 88 5.50 13.20 -10.06
N MET A 89 4.34 12.53 -10.12
CA MET A 89 3.20 12.99 -10.90
C MET A 89 2.69 14.35 -10.39
N GLU A 90 2.55 14.52 -9.08
CA GLU A 90 2.13 15.78 -8.46
C GLU A 90 3.08 16.92 -8.85
N ASN A 91 4.40 16.68 -8.81
CA ASN A 91 5.41 17.66 -9.22
C ASN A 91 5.32 18.03 -10.72
N VAL A 92 5.01 17.08 -11.60
CA VAL A 92 4.80 17.36 -13.03
C VAL A 92 3.56 18.22 -13.25
N THR A 93 2.50 17.99 -12.48
CA THR A 93 1.22 18.69 -12.62
C THR A 93 1.14 20.02 -11.85
N ASP A 94 1.99 20.24 -10.85
CA ASP A 94 1.98 21.45 -10.03
C ASP A 94 2.69 22.60 -10.76
N PRO A 95 1.98 23.66 -11.19
CA PRO A 95 2.60 24.79 -11.88
C PRO A 95 3.63 25.53 -11.02
N ARG A 96 3.55 25.42 -9.69
CA ARG A 96 4.50 26.02 -8.74
C ARG A 96 5.81 25.24 -8.66
N PHE A 97 5.87 24.02 -9.19
CA PHE A 97 7.10 23.23 -9.19
C PHE A 97 8.22 23.86 -10.05
N ARG A 98 7.94 24.93 -10.79
CA ARG A 98 8.96 25.75 -11.48
C ARG A 98 9.65 26.75 -10.56
N ASP A 99 9.12 26.99 -9.37
CA ASP A 99 9.74 27.81 -8.33
C ASP A 99 10.81 27.02 -7.58
N HIS A 100 12.01 27.61 -7.47
CA HIS A 100 13.17 26.96 -6.87
C HIS A 100 12.92 26.57 -5.39
N ALA A 101 12.24 27.42 -4.62
CA ALA A 101 11.96 27.11 -3.21
C ALA A 101 11.06 25.88 -3.09
N THR A 102 10.01 25.81 -3.92
CA THR A 102 9.11 24.64 -3.99
C THR A 102 9.86 23.37 -4.41
N MET A 103 10.75 23.45 -5.41
CA MET A 103 11.58 22.31 -5.84
C MET A 103 12.46 21.76 -4.71
N VAL A 104 13.11 22.65 -3.95
CA VAL A 104 14.00 22.26 -2.84
C VAL A 104 13.21 21.54 -1.75
N VAL A 105 12.06 22.06 -1.34
CA VAL A 105 11.21 21.42 -0.32
C VAL A 105 10.78 20.03 -0.78
N ARG A 106 10.25 19.90 -2.00
CA ARG A 106 9.81 18.60 -2.55
C ARG A 106 10.96 17.60 -2.66
N THR A 107 12.13 18.06 -3.07
CA THR A 107 13.33 17.21 -3.14
C THR A 107 13.72 16.71 -1.75
N HIS A 108 13.69 17.58 -0.73
CA HIS A 108 13.98 17.21 0.65
C HIS A 108 12.96 16.19 1.21
N GLU A 109 11.69 16.31 0.84
CA GLU A 109 10.64 15.32 1.21
C GLU A 109 10.85 13.96 0.51
N MET A 110 11.23 13.96 -0.77
CA MET A 110 11.35 12.74 -1.58
C MET A 110 12.65 11.96 -1.34
N LEU A 111 13.76 12.66 -1.08
CA LEU A 111 15.09 12.05 -0.98
C LEU A 111 15.18 10.89 0.03
N PRO A 112 14.63 11.00 1.26
CA PRO A 112 14.62 9.88 2.21
C PRO A 112 13.89 8.66 1.67
N LEU A 113 12.76 8.85 0.98
CA LEU A 113 11.97 7.77 0.40
C LEU A 113 12.72 7.07 -0.72
N ILE A 114 13.39 7.84 -1.60
CA ILE A 114 14.20 7.32 -2.70
C ILE A 114 15.38 6.52 -2.17
N ARG A 115 16.08 7.02 -1.14
CA ARG A 115 17.18 6.29 -0.48
C ARG A 115 16.70 4.96 0.08
N ARG A 116 15.59 4.98 0.84
CA ARG A 116 15.00 3.77 1.40
C ARG A 116 14.56 2.77 0.33
N ALA A 117 13.95 3.24 -0.74
CA ALA A 117 13.54 2.41 -1.87
C ALA A 117 14.75 1.72 -2.53
N ARG A 118 15.87 2.44 -2.70
CA ARG A 118 17.13 1.87 -3.24
C ARG A 118 17.74 0.82 -2.31
N GLU A 119 17.78 1.06 -1.00
CA GLU A 119 18.23 0.08 -0.01
C GLU A 119 17.44 -1.23 -0.09
N LEU A 120 16.15 -1.13 -0.38
CA LEU A 120 15.25 -2.27 -0.53
C LEU A 120 15.27 -2.86 -1.95
N GLY A 121 16.10 -2.38 -2.87
CA GLY A 121 16.16 -2.85 -4.26
C GLY A 121 14.86 -2.64 -5.03
N VAL A 122 14.14 -1.56 -4.75
CA VAL A 122 12.93 -1.17 -5.47
C VAL A 122 13.32 -0.46 -6.77
N ASP A 123 12.82 -0.96 -7.89
CA ASP A 123 12.95 -0.29 -9.17
C ASP A 123 11.99 0.92 -9.26
N LEU A 124 12.58 2.10 -9.43
CA LEU A 124 11.91 3.38 -9.51
C LEU A 124 11.84 3.94 -10.94
N SER A 125 12.33 3.18 -11.94
CA SER A 125 12.19 3.54 -13.35
C SER A 125 10.75 3.43 -13.87
#